data_AF-A0A9X1YD88-F1
#
_entry.id   AF-A0A9X1YD88-F1
#
_cell.length_a   1.000
_cell.length_b   1.000
_cell.length_c   1.000
_cell.angle_alpha   90.00
_cell.angle_beta   90.00
_cell.angle_gamma   90.00
#
_symmetry.space_group_name_H-M   'P 1'
#
loop_
_entity.id
_entity.type
_entity.pdbx_description
1 polymer ?
#
loop_
_entity_poly.entity_id
_entity_poly.type
_entity_poly.pdbx_seq_one_letter_code
_entity_poly.pdbx_strand_id
1 'polypeptide(L)' 'MATVTHPYNPAELLDTPEARAEYLSLIMADGDPAEISQALGVVARAHGMTAVAKTAA' A
#
# COMPACT_ATOMS: atom_id res chain seq x y z
N MET A 1 20.31 23.40 -6.58
CA MET A 1 19.05 23.42 -5.79
C MET A 1 18.97 22.11 -5.02
N ALA A 2 18.56 22.12 -3.75
CA ALA A 2 18.34 20.90 -2.98
C ALA A 2 16.92 20.37 -3.22
N THR A 3 16.77 19.08 -3.50
CA THR A 3 15.49 18.40 -3.65
C THR A 3 14.89 18.09 -2.28
N VAL A 4 13.61 18.41 -2.09
CA VAL A 4 12.86 18.06 -0.87
C VAL A 4 12.32 16.64 -1.02
N THR A 5 12.51 15.80 0.01
CA THR A 5 11.99 14.42 0.06
C THR A 5 10.94 14.26 1.15
N HIS A 6 9.97 13.38 0.92
CA HIS A 6 8.96 13.02 1.91
C HIS A 6 9.14 11.56 2.36
N PRO A 7 8.67 11.20 3.57
CA PRO A 7 8.64 9.80 4.01
C PRO A 7 7.86 8.92 3.04
N TYR A 8 8.43 7.80 2.65
CA TYR A 8 7.78 6.85 1.75
C TYR A 8 6.71 6.06 2.51
N ASN A 9 5.49 6.05 1.97
CA ASN A 9 4.38 5.25 2.48
C ASN A 9 3.77 4.45 1.33
N PRO A 10 3.96 3.12 1.28
CA PRO A 10 3.46 2.31 0.17
C PRO A 10 1.93 2.32 0.07
N ALA A 11 1.20 2.54 1.16
CA ALA A 11 -0.26 2.57 1.14
C ALA A 11 -0.84 3.73 0.31
N GLU A 12 -0.07 4.80 0.09
CA GLU A 12 -0.47 5.93 -0.76
C GLU A 12 -0.45 5.59 -2.26
N LEU A 13 0.28 4.54 -2.64
CA LEU A 13 0.45 4.10 -4.03
C LEU A 13 -0.47 2.91 -4.38
N LEU A 14 -1.25 2.41 -3.43
CA LEU A 14 -2.11 1.23 -3.56
C LEU A 14 -3.61 1.61 -3.55
N ASP A 15 -3.95 2.65 -4.29
CA ASP A 15 -5.29 3.25 -4.36
C ASP A 15 -6.32 2.42 -5.15
N THR A 16 -5.83 1.56 -6.06
CA THR A 16 -6.65 0.66 -6.88
C THR A 16 -6.68 -0.78 -6.33
N PRO A 17 -7.78 -1.53 -6.58
CA PRO A 17 -7.83 -2.96 -6.29
C PRO A 17 -6.70 -3.76 -6.96
N GLU A 18 -6.35 -3.41 -8.19
CA GLU A 18 -5.35 -4.09 -9.00
C GLU A 18 -3.94 -3.92 -8.42
N ALA A 19 -3.57 -2.68 -8.04
CA ALA A 19 -2.28 -2.41 -7.42
C ALA A 19 -2.09 -3.18 -6.10
N ARG A 20 -3.16 -3.28 -5.30
CA ARG A 20 -3.13 -4.06 -4.04
C ARG A 20 -2.93 -5.55 -4.29
N ALA A 21 -3.60 -6.09 -5.32
CA ALA A 21 -3.47 -7.50 -5.67
C ALA A 21 -2.05 -7.81 -6.16
N GLU A 22 -1.50 -6.99 -7.06
CA GLU A 22 -0.14 -7.15 -7.57
C GLU A 22 0.89 -7.07 -6.44
N TYR A 23 0.75 -6.09 -5.54
CA TYR A 23 1.63 -5.93 -4.38
C TYR A 23 1.62 -7.16 -3.47
N LEU A 24 0.44 -7.74 -3.18
CA LEU A 24 0.35 -8.98 -2.41
C LEU A 24 0.94 -10.16 -3.16
N SER A 25 0.67 -10.29 -4.47
CA SER A 25 1.21 -11.39 -5.28
C SER A 25 2.75 -11.42 -5.28
N LEU A 26 3.39 -10.25 -5.36
CA LEU A 26 4.85 -10.15 -5.29
C LEU A 26 5.39 -10.65 -3.94
N ILE A 27 4.79 -10.22 -2.84
CA ILE A 27 5.25 -10.58 -1.49
C ILE A 27 4.91 -12.02 -1.14
N MET A 28 3.81 -12.56 -1.66
CA MET A 28 3.46 -13.97 -1.47
C MET A 28 4.37 -14.92 -2.26
N ALA A 29 5.00 -14.45 -3.34
CA ALA A 29 5.90 -15.29 -4.15
C ALA A 29 7.24 -15.54 -3.44
N ASP A 30 7.85 -14.50 -2.89
CA ASP A 30 9.24 -14.54 -2.41
C ASP A 30 9.42 -14.07 -0.96
N GLY A 31 8.36 -13.55 -0.32
CA GLY A 31 8.44 -12.94 1.00
C GLY A 31 8.32 -13.92 2.16
N ASP A 32 8.85 -13.52 3.30
CA ASP A 32 8.73 -14.28 4.54
C ASP A 32 7.38 -14.03 5.26
N PRO A 33 7.02 -14.82 6.30
CA PRO A 33 5.76 -14.63 7.01
C PRO A 33 5.59 -13.25 7.66
N ALA A 34 6.68 -12.59 8.06
CA ALA A 34 6.64 -11.25 8.62
C ALA A 34 6.36 -10.22 7.52
N GLU A 35 6.99 -10.34 6.36
CA GLU A 35 6.75 -9.50 5.18
C GLU A 35 5.31 -9.63 4.68
N ILE A 36 4.76 -10.85 4.62
CA ILE A 36 3.36 -11.07 4.27
C ILE A 36 2.43 -10.38 5.27
N SER A 37 2.71 -10.48 6.57
CA SER A 37 1.92 -9.79 7.60
C SER A 37 1.96 -8.27 7.45
N GLN A 38 3.14 -7.71 7.18
CA GLN A 38 3.30 -6.28 6.91
C GLN A 38 2.53 -5.86 5.65
N ALA A 39 2.61 -6.65 4.58
CA ALA A 39 1.92 -6.38 3.32
C ALA A 39 0.40 -6.31 3.49
N LEU A 40 -0.17 -7.23 4.28
CA LEU A 40 -1.59 -7.24 4.62
C LEU A 40 -1.98 -5.96 5.36
N GLY A 41 -1.17 -5.48 6.30
CA GLY A 41 -1.39 -4.22 7.01
C GLY A 41 -1.36 -3.01 6.07
N VAL A 42 -0.41 -2.97 5.14
CA VAL A 42 -0.28 -1.90 4.13
C VAL A 42 -1.52 -1.86 3.22
N VAL A 43 -1.96 -3.02 2.72
CA VAL A 43 -3.14 -3.13 1.85
C VAL A 43 -4.43 -2.77 2.58
N ALA A 44 -4.59 -3.20 3.84
CA ALA A 44 -5.74 -2.84 4.67
C ALA A 44 -5.81 -1.32 4.89
N ARG A 45 -4.66 -0.68 5.15
CA ARG A 45 -4.58 0.78 5.27
C ARG A 45 -4.96 1.47 3.96
N ALA A 46 -4.38 1.04 2.84
CA ALA A 46 -4.66 1.61 1.52
C ALA A 46 -6.16 1.52 1.18
N HIS A 47 -6.79 0.37 1.45
CA HIS A 47 -8.23 0.20 1.29
C HIS A 47 -9.06 1.19 2.12
N GLY A 48 -8.67 1.42 3.39
CA GLY A 48 -9.30 2.44 4.22
C GLY A 48 -9.13 3.86 3.69
N MET A 49 -7.93 4.20 3.19
CA MET A 49 -7.65 5.52 2.62
C MET A 49 -8.48 5.80 1.36
N THR A 50 -8.64 4.82 0.46
CA THR A 50 -9.52 4.94 -0.70
C THR A 50 -10.98 5.21 -0.29
N ALA A 51 -11.47 4.52 0.74
CA ALA A 51 -12.83 4.72 1.23
C ALA A 51 -13.02 6.14 1.80
N VAL A 52 -12.06 6.62 2.60
CA VAL A 52 -12.09 7.99 3.15
C VAL A 52 -12.06 9.04 2.05
N ALA A 53 -11.18 8.90 1.06
CA ALA A 53 -11.10 9.82 -0.07
C ALA A 53 -12.43 9.90 -0.84
N LYS A 54 -13.09 8.76 -1.06
CA LYS A 54 -14.39 8.71 -1.73
C LYS A 54 -15.51 9.39 -0.92
N THR A 55 -15.47 9.30 0.41
CA THR A 55 -16.47 9.95 1.29
C THR A 55 -16.22 11.43 1.53
N ALA A 56 -15.00 11.92 1.31
CA ALA A 56 -14.62 13.31 1.52
C ALA A 56 -14.82 14.20 0.28
N ALA A 57 -15.19 13.61 -0.86
CA ALA A 57 -15.54 14.29 -2.11
C ALA A 57 -17.05 14.52 -2.21
#